data_AF-A0A932G5M1-F1
#
_entry.id   AF-A0A932G5M1-F1
#
_cell.length_a   1.000
_cell.length_b   1.000
_cell.length_c   1.000
_cell.angle_alpha   90.00
_cell.angle_beta   90.00
_cell.angle_gamma   90.00
#
_symmetry.space_group_name_H-M   'P 1'
#
loop_
_entity.id
_entity.type
_entity.pdbx_description
1 polymer ?
#
loop_
_entity_poly.entity_id
_entity_poly.type
_entity_poly.pdbx_seq_one_letter_code
_entity_poly.pdbx_strand_id
1 'polypeptide(L)'
;MNPHIQLRDVWSIMRQLWERGLAVCLNPRHTTGKLYALTERGRQVAEQAFGVKVEPVSARVDWKRYGQVVRAKVRKLVLLELRKLPPDSIKTATVIRKRVCEKHLIGLNPTMRALKELEQLGLVRLRPLGARDVRKTDELTRRGAAIVRQLEK
;
A
#
# COMPACT_ATOMS: atom_id res chain seq x y z
N MET A 1 -1.42 -30.96 -16.78
CA MET A 1 -2.29 -30.66 -15.62
C MET A 1 -1.82 -29.36 -15.02
N ASN A 2 -2.71 -28.37 -14.83
CA ASN A 2 -2.36 -27.08 -14.25
C ASN A 2 -2.76 -27.12 -12.77
N PRO A 3 -1.84 -27.38 -11.83
CA PRO A 3 -2.20 -27.47 -10.41
C PRO A 3 -2.63 -26.09 -9.92
N HIS A 4 -3.93 -25.96 -9.62
CA HIS A 4 -4.46 -24.75 -8.99
C HIS A 4 -4.08 -24.76 -7.52
N ILE A 5 -3.10 -23.94 -7.14
CA ILE A 5 -2.80 -23.64 -5.73
C ILE A 5 -4.04 -23.03 -5.09
N GLN A 6 -4.54 -23.65 -4.02
CA GLN A 6 -5.65 -23.12 -3.24
C GLN A 6 -5.15 -22.23 -2.11
N LEU A 7 -6.02 -21.35 -1.60
CA LEU A 7 -5.69 -20.45 -0.49
C LEU A 7 -5.27 -21.23 0.78
N ARG A 8 -5.85 -22.42 1.01
CA ARG A 8 -5.47 -23.32 2.10
C ARG A 8 -4.02 -23.80 1.99
N ASP A 9 -3.55 -24.07 0.76
CA ASP A 9 -2.19 -24.55 0.51
C ASP A 9 -1.21 -23.41 0.75
N VAL A 10 -1.53 -22.20 0.27
CA VAL A 10 -0.75 -20.99 0.56
C VAL A 10 -0.64 -20.77 2.06
N TRP A 11 -1.74 -20.86 2.81
CA TRP A 11 -1.71 -20.67 4.26
C TRP A 11 -0.84 -21.71 4.96
N SER A 12 -0.95 -23.00 4.58
CA SER A 12 -0.12 -24.07 5.13
C SER A 12 1.37 -23.84 4.86
N ILE A 13 1.73 -23.48 3.63
CA ILE A 13 3.12 -23.18 3.24
C ILE A 13 3.65 -21.98 4.03
N MET A 14 2.89 -20.88 4.08
CA MET A 14 3.31 -19.67 4.80
C MET A 14 3.49 -19.92 6.29
N ARG A 15 2.63 -20.76 6.89
CA ARG A 15 2.77 -21.18 8.29
C ARG A 15 4.06 -21.96 8.51
N GLN A 16 4.35 -22.96 7.67
CA GLN A 16 5.59 -23.74 7.78
C GLN A 16 6.84 -22.88 7.60
N LEU A 17 6.84 -21.95 6.64
CA LEU A 17 7.95 -21.02 6.44
C LEU A 17 8.16 -20.13 7.67
N TRP A 18 7.08 -19.65 8.28
CA TRP A 18 7.14 -18.84 9.50
C TRP A 18 7.63 -19.64 10.71
N GLU A 19 7.09 -20.84 10.94
CA GLU A 19 7.51 -21.74 12.03
C GLU A 19 8.97 -22.16 11.92
N ARG A 20 9.50 -22.28 10.69
CA ARG A 20 10.93 -22.57 10.43
C ARG A 20 11.83 -21.32 10.48
N GLY A 21 11.28 -20.14 10.77
CA GLY A 21 12.04 -18.88 10.80
C GLY A 21 12.52 -18.39 9.43
N LEU A 22 11.95 -18.90 8.34
CA LEU A 22 12.27 -18.50 6.96
C LEU A 22 11.44 -17.30 6.49
N ALA A 23 10.26 -17.10 7.07
CA ALA A 23 9.42 -15.95 6.81
C ALA A 23 9.06 -15.23 8.11
N VAL A 24 8.68 -13.96 8.00
CA VAL A 24 8.16 -13.14 9.11
C VAL A 24 6.90 -12.41 8.66
N CYS A 25 5.91 -12.31 9.55
CA CYS A 25 4.69 -11.54 9.31
C CYS A 25 4.93 -10.05 9.64
N LEU A 26 4.73 -9.18 8.64
CA LEU A 26 4.98 -7.75 8.75
C LEU A 26 3.82 -6.97 9.38
N ASN A 27 2.64 -7.58 9.49
CA ASN A 27 1.44 -6.97 10.05
C ASN A 27 0.65 -7.96 10.94
N PRO A 28 1.27 -8.51 12.01
CA PRO A 28 0.75 -9.66 12.77
C PRO A 28 -0.61 -9.41 13.43
N ARG A 29 -0.95 -8.14 13.70
CA ARG A 29 -2.22 -7.73 14.30
C ARG A 29 -3.41 -7.74 13.32
N HIS A 30 -3.19 -7.97 12.03
CA HIS A 30 -4.27 -8.11 11.06
C HIS A 30 -4.70 -9.58 10.94
N THR A 31 -6.01 -9.82 11.04
CA THR A 31 -6.63 -11.13 10.80
C THR A 31 -6.63 -11.51 9.33
N THR A 32 -6.92 -10.55 8.44
CA THR A 32 -6.95 -10.75 6.98
C THR A 32 -5.95 -9.84 6.26
N GLY A 33 -5.45 -10.30 5.11
CA GLY A 33 -4.44 -9.56 4.33
C GLY A 33 -3.08 -9.50 5.04
N LYS A 34 -2.65 -10.62 5.65
CA LYS A 34 -1.31 -10.73 6.24
C LYS A 34 -0.26 -10.57 5.16
N LEU A 35 0.78 -9.82 5.49
CA LEU A 35 1.95 -9.60 4.65
C LEU A 35 3.11 -10.36 5.25
N TYR A 36 3.82 -11.08 4.40
CA TYR A 36 5.00 -11.82 4.80
C TYR A 36 6.20 -11.37 4.00
N ALA A 37 7.37 -11.43 4.62
CA ALA A 37 8.66 -11.29 3.96
C ALA A 37 9.57 -12.44 4.36
N LEU A 38 10.53 -12.75 3.50
CA LEU A 38 11.60 -13.67 3.87
C LEU A 38 12.52 -13.02 4.91
N THR A 39 12.91 -13.80 5.92
CA THR A 39 14.01 -13.45 6.81
C THR A 39 15.34 -13.48 6.05
N GLU A 40 16.44 -13.07 6.67
CA GLU A 40 17.77 -13.22 6.07
C GLU A 40 18.07 -14.68 5.72
N ARG A 41 17.85 -15.59 6.67
CA ARG A 41 17.94 -17.03 6.43
C ARG A 41 17.00 -17.48 5.31
N GLY A 42 15.76 -17.00 5.29
CA GLY A 42 14.79 -17.33 4.24
C GLY A 42 15.26 -16.91 2.84
N ARG A 43 15.88 -15.73 2.71
CA ARG A 43 16.45 -15.26 1.45
C ARG A 43 17.62 -16.12 0.99
N GLN A 44 18.53 -16.47 1.89
CA GLN A 44 19.66 -17.36 1.59
C GLN A 44 19.17 -18.73 1.10
N VAL A 45 18.17 -19.31 1.79
CA VAL A 45 17.57 -20.59 1.39
C VAL A 45 16.89 -20.46 0.03
N ALA A 46 16.17 -19.37 -0.24
CA ALA A 46 15.52 -19.15 -1.53
C ALA A 46 16.52 -19.05 -2.69
N GLU A 47 17.65 -18.37 -2.46
CA GLU A 47 18.73 -18.25 -3.43
C GLU A 47 19.43 -19.60 -3.67
N GLN A 48 19.73 -20.34 -2.60
CA GLN A 48 20.40 -21.65 -2.72
C GLN A 48 19.52 -22.71 -3.39
N ALA A 49 18.25 -22.80 -2.99
CA ALA A 49 17.35 -23.85 -3.46
C ALA A 49 16.74 -23.56 -4.84
N PHE A 50 16.53 -22.28 -5.17
CA PHE A 50 15.79 -21.88 -6.37
C PHE A 50 16.53 -20.89 -7.28
N GLY A 51 17.73 -20.43 -6.90
CA GLY A 51 18.45 -19.38 -7.63
C GLY A 51 17.76 -18.01 -7.59
N VAL A 52 16.77 -17.83 -6.70
CA VAL A 52 15.98 -16.59 -6.63
C VAL A 52 16.53 -15.65 -5.57
N LYS A 53 17.11 -14.54 -6.03
CA LYS A 53 17.49 -13.42 -5.16
C LYS A 53 16.25 -12.59 -4.82
N VAL A 54 15.91 -12.55 -3.53
CA VAL A 54 14.80 -11.74 -3.01
C VAL A 54 15.38 -10.58 -2.22
N GLU A 55 15.06 -9.35 -2.59
CA GLU A 55 15.53 -8.17 -1.86
C GLU A 55 14.90 -8.06 -0.46
N PRO A 56 15.64 -7.55 0.55
CA PRO A 56 15.07 -7.27 1.84
C PRO A 56 13.98 -6.19 1.77
N VAL A 57 12.96 -6.33 2.61
CA VAL A 57 11.91 -5.31 2.74
C VAL A 57 12.47 -4.03 3.34
N SER A 58 12.03 -2.88 2.82
CA SER A 58 12.47 -1.59 3.34
C SER A 58 11.95 -1.34 4.76
N ALA A 59 12.86 -1.06 5.70
CA ALA A 59 12.52 -0.62 7.06
C ALA A 59 11.82 0.76 7.10
N ARG A 60 11.90 1.54 6.02
CA ARG A 60 11.26 2.87 5.92
C ARG A 60 9.75 2.78 5.63
N VAL A 61 9.25 1.62 5.25
CA VAL A 61 7.84 1.40 4.93
C VAL A 61 7.12 0.91 6.19
N ASP A 62 6.04 1.60 6.55
CA ASP A 62 5.11 1.08 7.55
C ASP A 62 4.26 -0.02 6.92
N TRP A 63 4.65 -1.27 7.13
CA TRP A 63 4.01 -2.44 6.54
C TRP A 63 2.58 -2.67 7.04
N LYS A 64 2.24 -2.19 8.24
CA LYS A 64 0.86 -2.23 8.75
C LYS A 64 -0.02 -1.31 7.90
N ARG A 65 0.37 -0.05 7.73
CA ARG A 65 -0.36 0.92 6.89
C ARG A 65 -0.34 0.51 5.42
N TYR A 66 0.78 -0.02 4.94
CA TYR A 66 0.89 -0.57 3.58
C TYR A 66 -0.15 -1.67 3.34
N GLY A 67 -0.30 -2.62 4.27
CA GLY A 67 -1.33 -3.65 4.18
C GLY A 67 -2.75 -3.10 4.14
N GLN A 68 -3.02 -2.02 4.88
CA GLN A 68 -4.31 -1.32 4.82
C GLN A 68 -4.53 -0.64 3.46
N VAL A 69 -3.49 -0.15 2.80
CA VAL A 69 -3.59 0.44 1.47
C VAL A 69 -3.82 -0.63 0.40
N VAL A 70 -2.98 -1.67 0.35
CA VAL A 70 -3.01 -2.69 -0.71
C VAL A 70 -4.33 -3.44 -0.75
N ARG A 71 -4.94 -3.74 0.41
CA ARG A 71 -6.22 -4.45 0.48
C ARG A 71 -7.43 -3.63 0.00
N ALA A 72 -7.29 -2.32 -0.15
CA ALA A 72 -8.39 -1.45 -0.55
C ALA A 72 -8.06 -0.78 -1.89
N LYS A 73 -8.65 -1.34 -2.95
CA LYS A 73 -8.47 -0.90 -4.34
C LYS A 73 -8.56 0.62 -4.47
N VAL A 74 -9.60 1.24 -3.90
CA VAL A 74 -9.82 2.68 -4.01
C VAL A 74 -8.74 3.50 -3.27
N ARG A 75 -8.34 3.12 -2.05
CA ARG A 75 -7.25 3.79 -1.31
C ARG A 75 -5.93 3.73 -2.07
N LYS A 76 -5.59 2.54 -2.61
CA LYS A 76 -4.39 2.36 -3.45
C LYS A 76 -4.42 3.31 -4.65
N LEU A 77 -5.54 3.36 -5.37
CA LEU A 77 -5.68 4.19 -6.58
C LEU A 77 -5.61 5.69 -6.26
N VAL A 78 -6.28 6.13 -5.19
CA VAL A 78 -6.20 7.52 -4.73
C VAL A 78 -4.77 7.93 -4.41
N LEU A 79 -4.01 7.11 -3.68
CA LEU A 79 -2.60 7.39 -3.37
C LEU A 79 -1.73 7.46 -4.65
N LEU A 80 -1.91 6.53 -5.57
CA LEU A 80 -1.16 6.49 -6.82
C LEU A 80 -1.48 7.68 -7.72
N GLU A 81 -2.75 8.07 -7.84
CA GLU A 81 -3.12 9.24 -8.66
C GLU A 81 -2.70 10.56 -7.99
N LEU A 82 -2.71 10.64 -6.66
CA LEU A 82 -2.19 11.79 -5.92
C LEU A 82 -0.69 12.00 -6.18
N ARG A 83 0.10 10.93 -6.28
CA ARG A 83 1.53 10.98 -6.61
C ARG A 83 1.82 11.50 -8.03
N LYS A 84 0.92 11.23 -8.97
CA LYS A 84 1.03 11.61 -10.40
C LYS A 84 0.59 13.05 -10.67
N LEU A 85 0.08 13.76 -9.68
CA LEU A 85 -0.23 15.18 -9.83
C LEU A 85 1.08 15.99 -9.77
N PRO A 86 1.24 17.04 -10.61
CA PRO A 86 2.41 17.90 -10.58
C PRO A 86 2.69 18.43 -9.16
N PRO A 87 3.96 18.50 -8.72
CA PRO A 87 4.32 19.00 -7.40
C PRO A 87 3.67 20.35 -7.09
N ASP A 88 3.68 21.27 -8.06
CA ASP A 88 3.21 22.65 -7.91
C ASP A 88 1.71 22.83 -8.16
N SER A 89 0.99 21.77 -8.52
CA SER A 89 -0.46 21.85 -8.71
C SER A 89 -1.23 21.78 -7.39
N ILE A 90 -2.33 22.53 -7.31
CA ILE A 90 -3.30 22.45 -6.22
C ILE A 90 -4.03 21.10 -6.32
N LYS A 91 -3.87 20.26 -5.30
CA LYS A 91 -4.40 18.91 -5.26
C LYS A 91 -5.67 18.88 -4.43
N THR A 92 -6.74 19.51 -4.92
CA THR A 92 -8.02 19.43 -4.20
C THR A 92 -8.63 18.03 -4.31
N ALA A 93 -9.46 17.67 -3.34
CA ALA A 93 -10.30 16.47 -3.41
C ALA A 93 -11.04 16.37 -4.76
N THR A 94 -11.54 17.48 -5.31
CA THR A 94 -12.22 17.54 -6.62
C THR A 94 -11.32 17.11 -7.79
N VAL A 95 -10.06 17.56 -7.80
CA VAL A 95 -9.09 17.22 -8.85
C VAL A 95 -8.74 15.73 -8.80
N ILE A 96 -8.45 15.23 -7.59
CA ILE A 96 -8.09 13.81 -7.39
C ILE A 96 -9.26 12.91 -7.78
N ARG A 97 -10.46 13.27 -7.33
CA ARG A 97 -11.73 12.65 -7.67
C ARG A 97 -11.97 12.57 -9.17
N LYS A 98 -11.80 13.69 -9.89
CA LYS A 98 -11.98 13.73 -11.35
C LYS A 98 -11.07 12.70 -12.02
N ARG A 99 -9.78 12.68 -11.67
CA ARG A 99 -8.82 11.70 -12.19
C ARG A 99 -9.17 10.26 -11.86
N VAL A 100 -9.53 9.98 -10.61
CA VAL A 100 -9.85 8.62 -10.17
C VAL A 100 -11.12 8.11 -10.86
N CYS A 101 -12.14 8.97 -11.02
CA CYS A 101 -13.38 8.64 -11.70
C CYS A 101 -13.16 8.39 -13.20
N GLU A 102 -12.50 9.32 -13.89
CA GLU A 102 -12.29 9.25 -15.34
C GLU A 102 -11.41 8.06 -15.73
N LYS A 103 -10.37 7.77 -14.94
CA LYS A 103 -9.38 6.75 -15.30
C LYS A 103 -9.74 5.34 -14.82
N HIS A 104 -10.42 5.22 -13.69
CA HIS A 104 -10.65 3.93 -13.03
C HIS A 104 -12.14 3.58 -12.90
N LEU A 105 -13.05 4.42 -13.41
CA LEU A 105 -14.51 4.25 -13.35
C LEU A 105 -15.02 4.06 -11.91
N ILE A 106 -14.40 4.75 -10.95
CA ILE A 106 -14.77 4.70 -9.53
C ILE A 106 -15.69 5.86 -9.20
N GLY A 107 -16.80 5.54 -8.53
CA GLY A 107 -17.76 6.55 -8.10
C GLY A 107 -17.21 7.59 -7.13
N LEU A 108 -17.95 8.70 -7.04
CA LEU A 108 -17.64 9.85 -6.18
C LEU A 108 -17.44 9.46 -4.71
N ASN A 109 -18.43 8.78 -4.12
CA ASN A 109 -18.47 8.51 -2.69
C ASN A 109 -17.33 7.58 -2.21
N PRO A 110 -17.00 6.48 -2.91
CA PRO A 110 -15.82 5.67 -2.58
C PRO A 110 -14.51 6.48 -2.58
N THR A 111 -14.34 7.41 -3.52
CA THR A 111 -13.12 8.23 -3.62
C THR A 111 -13.00 9.21 -2.45
N MET A 112 -14.08 9.90 -2.10
CA MET A 112 -14.11 10.81 -0.95
C MET A 112 -13.87 10.07 0.37
N ARG A 113 -14.49 8.89 0.53
CA ARG A 113 -14.26 8.02 1.69
C ARG A 113 -12.79 7.63 1.78
N ALA A 114 -12.18 7.20 0.67
CA ALA A 114 -10.79 6.81 0.63
C ALA A 114 -9.83 7.96 0.99
N LEU A 115 -10.09 9.19 0.53
CA LEU A 115 -9.29 10.36 0.94
C LEU A 115 -9.32 10.58 2.45
N LYS A 116 -10.52 10.56 3.06
CA LYS A 116 -10.67 10.69 4.52
C LYS A 116 -9.98 9.57 5.29
N GLU A 117 -10.11 8.34 4.82
CA GLU A 117 -9.42 7.19 5.43
C GLU A 117 -7.90 7.32 5.32
N LEU A 118 -7.37 7.79 4.18
CA LEU A 118 -5.93 8.00 3.99
C LEU A 118 -5.39 9.14 4.88
N GLU A 119 -6.19 10.17 5.11
CA GLU A 119 -5.90 11.21 6.10
C GLU A 119 -5.85 10.62 7.52
N GLN A 120 -6.86 9.84 7.92
CA GLN A 120 -6.90 9.17 9.23
C GLN A 120 -5.71 8.21 9.44
N LEU A 121 -5.23 7.58 8.37
CA LEU A 121 -4.03 6.74 8.40
C LEU A 121 -2.72 7.55 8.48
N GLY A 122 -2.78 8.88 8.34
CA GLY A 122 -1.63 9.78 8.32
C GLY A 122 -0.79 9.63 7.05
N LEU A 123 -1.39 9.16 5.95
CA LEU A 123 -0.74 8.97 4.65
C LEU A 123 -0.95 10.16 3.73
N VAL A 124 -2.06 10.88 3.92
CA VAL A 124 -2.37 12.15 3.29
C VAL A 124 -2.56 13.19 4.39
N ARG A 125 -2.21 14.44 4.12
CA ARG A 125 -2.53 15.59 4.97
C ARG A 125 -3.33 16.61 4.17
N LEU A 126 -4.32 17.23 4.82
CA LEU A 126 -5.01 18.39 4.29
C LEU A 126 -4.29 19.67 4.73
N ARG A 127 -3.95 20.52 3.77
CA ARG A 127 -3.38 21.85 4.03
C ARG A 127 -4.31 22.94 3.49
N PRO A 128 -4.66 23.97 4.28
CA PRO A 128 -5.42 25.11 3.75
C PRO A 128 -4.59 25.86 2.70
N LEU A 129 -5.23 26.35 1.65
CA LEU A 129 -4.55 27.11 0.58
C LEU A 129 -4.22 28.56 0.99
N GLY A 130 -4.87 29.08 2.02
CA GLY A 130 -4.61 30.40 2.59
C GLY A 130 -5.42 30.60 3.88
N ALA A 131 -5.13 31.66 4.63
CA ALA A 131 -5.77 31.92 5.92
C ALA A 131 -7.31 32.12 5.83
N ARG A 132 -7.81 32.52 4.65
CA ARG A 132 -9.24 32.74 4.38
C ARG A 132 -9.80 31.82 3.28
N ASP A 133 -8.99 30.94 2.69
CA ASP A 133 -9.46 30.02 1.66
C ASP A 133 -10.00 28.74 2.31
N VAL A 134 -11.30 28.47 2.10
CA VAL A 134 -11.97 27.27 2.59
C VAL A 134 -11.43 26.00 1.90
N ARG A 135 -10.82 26.16 0.72
CA ARG A 135 -10.27 25.04 -0.05
C ARG A 135 -9.00 24.50 0.58
N LYS A 136 -8.89 23.18 0.54
CA LYS A 136 -7.77 22.41 1.07
C LYS A 136 -7.05 21.69 -0.08
N THR A 137 -5.74 21.56 0.05
CA THR A 137 -4.93 20.70 -0.80
C THR A 137 -4.56 19.43 -0.05
N ASP A 138 -4.74 18.29 -0.70
CA ASP A 138 -4.32 16.98 -0.24
C ASP A 138 -2.85 16.77 -0.62
N GLU A 139 -2.01 16.44 0.35
CA GLU A 139 -0.59 16.19 0.12
C GLU A 139 -0.18 14.83 0.71
N LEU A 140 0.68 14.10 -0.02
CA LEU A 140 1.30 12.89 0.54
C LEU A 140 2.19 13.27 1.73
N THR A 141 2.03 12.58 2.85
CA THR A 141 3.01 12.65 3.93
C THR A 141 4.27 11.89 3.54
N ARG A 142 5.37 12.05 4.31
CA ARG A 142 6.60 11.23 4.10
C ARG A 142 6.29 9.72 4.13
N ARG A 143 5.36 9.30 4.99
CA ARG A 143 4.90 7.91 5.10
C ARG A 143 4.07 7.49 3.89
N GLY A 144 3.13 8.33 3.44
CA GLY A 144 2.36 8.10 2.21
C GLY A 144 3.27 7.94 0.99
N ALA A 145 4.25 8.84 0.83
CA ALA A 145 5.23 8.77 -0.25
C ALA A 145 6.11 7.50 -0.19
N ALA A 146 6.49 7.03 1.01
CA ALA A 146 7.23 5.77 1.16
C ALA A 146 6.40 4.55 0.72
N ILE A 147 5.11 4.51 1.08
CA ILE A 147 4.19 3.47 0.62
C ILE A 147 4.01 3.52 -0.90
N VAL A 148 3.81 4.70 -1.48
CA VAL A 148 3.64 4.84 -2.94
C VAL A 148 4.86 4.33 -3.69
N ARG A 149 6.08 4.72 -3.28
CA ARG A 149 7.31 4.20 -3.90
C ARG A 149 7.41 2.68 -3.85
N GLN A 150 6.88 2.05 -2.81
CA GLN A 150 6.86 0.59 -2.69
C GLN A 150 5.78 -0.05 -3.57
N LEU A 151 4.69 0.65 -3.87
CA LEU A 151 3.63 0.18 -4.77
C LEU A 151 3.99 0.29 -6.26
N GLU A 152 4.98 1.12 -6.60
CA GLU A 152 5.45 1.37 -7.96
C GLU A 152 6.62 0.45 -8.38
N LYS A 153 7.15 -0.35 -7.44
CA LYS A 153 8.10 -1.43 -7.73
C LYS A 153 7.35 -2.65 -8.25
#